data_AF-B2RJX1-F1
#
_entry.id   AF-B2RJX1-F1
#
_cell.length_a   1.000
_cell.length_b   1.000
_cell.length_c   1.000
_cell.angle_alpha   90.00
_cell.angle_beta   90.00
_cell.angle_gamma   90.00
#
_symmetry.space_group_name_H-M   'P 1'
#
loop_
_entity.id
_entity.type
_entity.pdbx_description
1 polymer ?
#
loop_
_entity_poly.entity_id
_entity_poly.type
_entity_poly.pdbx_seq_one_letter_code
_entity_poly.pdbx_strand_id
1 'polypeptide(L)'
;MAKSDRTFLIPVTILIALVCRMLSYAWGLSADISLQEGSLPLFGTIPFLWQTVISFAIGLVASFIAVRFSAFYLLLHEGGFRPFAFLMILLLNTHQVFFPMQPYSLSILLLIVLFFCLFGTYGRNNIPPKMLNVGFCVGLSAVLWSPSLLLAPFVLIQFYLMKSLSFKNLIAFFFGLLLPLWCCLPLLVLAGQEQFVIDNMTLLTRWGFSYRISQMTAWEGLYPALLSVLYLISFVHLQLTYTSEKVIARIYFFSLLCAGCYMLLLSAVMPAASEGFVYLATFPVSVHAARFLNSLNRRAANILIPFTFLVFLSSFLLSSFLL
;
A
#
# COMPACT_ATOMS: atom_id res chain seq x y z
N MET A 1 16.65 18.19 26.58
CA MET A 1 16.67 16.76 26.21
C MET A 1 16.63 16.60 24.70
N ALA A 2 17.70 16.00 24.17
CA ALA A 2 18.21 16.13 22.81
C ALA A 2 17.39 15.40 21.73
N LYS A 3 17.75 15.62 20.46
CA LYS A 3 17.27 15.00 19.20
C LYS A 3 17.40 13.44 19.16
N SER A 4 17.77 12.81 20.28
CA SER A 4 18.19 11.41 20.47
C SER A 4 17.05 10.45 20.86
N ASP A 5 15.94 10.93 21.44
CA ASP A 5 14.92 10.00 21.99
C ASP A 5 14.10 9.25 20.94
N ARG A 6 14.17 9.66 19.65
CA ARG A 6 13.43 9.01 18.56
C ARG A 6 14.21 7.94 17.81
N THR A 7 15.45 7.65 18.21
CA THR A 7 16.30 6.64 17.53
C THR A 7 15.84 5.21 17.82
N PHE A 8 15.18 5.00 18.97
CA PHE A 8 14.64 3.70 19.37
C PHE A 8 13.30 3.36 18.70
N LEU A 9 12.63 4.32 18.07
CA LEU A 9 11.25 4.14 17.60
C LEU A 9 11.11 3.06 16.52
N ILE A 10 12.07 3.01 15.58
CA ILE A 10 12.11 2.04 14.48
C ILE A 10 12.44 0.62 14.98
N PRO A 11 13.56 0.38 15.71
CA PRO A 11 13.86 -0.97 16.20
C PRO A 11 12.79 -1.49 17.17
N VAL A 12 12.20 -0.62 17.99
CA VAL A 12 11.08 -0.99 18.86
C VAL A 12 9.85 -1.40 18.04
N THR A 13 9.49 -0.69 16.97
CA THR A 13 8.39 -1.15 16.11
C THR A 13 8.64 -2.45 15.38
N ILE A 14 9.88 -2.70 14.96
CA ILE A 14 10.24 -3.97 14.33
C ILE A 14 10.08 -5.10 15.33
N LEU A 15 10.59 -4.93 16.56
CA LEU A 15 10.44 -5.91 17.63
C LEU A 15 8.98 -6.17 17.95
N ILE A 16 8.16 -5.13 18.06
CA ILE A 16 6.74 -5.26 18.37
C ILE A 16 5.98 -5.94 17.24
N ALA A 17 6.20 -5.55 15.98
CA ALA A 17 5.57 -6.19 14.84
C ALA A 17 5.93 -7.68 14.78
N LEU A 18 7.17 -8.02 15.12
CA LEU A 18 7.64 -9.40 15.23
C LEU A 18 6.97 -10.15 16.40
N VAL A 19 6.81 -9.52 17.57
CA VAL A 19 6.07 -10.09 18.72
C VAL A 19 4.59 -10.29 18.37
N CYS A 20 3.93 -9.33 17.72
CA CYS A 20 2.53 -9.49 17.27
C CYS A 20 2.38 -10.69 16.32
N ARG A 21 3.29 -10.86 15.37
CA ARG A 21 3.29 -12.01 14.46
C ARG A 21 3.56 -13.33 15.20
N MET A 22 4.50 -13.36 16.13
CA MET A 22 4.77 -14.54 16.96
C MET A 22 3.57 -14.94 17.82
N LEU A 23 2.92 -13.98 18.48
CA LEU A 23 1.74 -14.23 19.31
C LEU A 23 0.57 -14.76 18.47
N SER A 24 0.34 -14.18 17.29
CA SER A 24 -0.71 -14.64 16.38
C SER A 24 -0.44 -16.02 15.79
N TYR A 25 0.82 -16.40 15.59
CA TYR A 25 1.20 -17.76 15.23
C TYR A 25 0.99 -18.74 16.40
N ALA A 26 1.45 -18.37 17.60
CA ALA A 26 1.34 -19.20 18.80
C ALA A 26 -0.12 -19.48 19.22
N TRP A 27 -1.02 -18.52 18.97
CA TRP A 27 -2.45 -18.67 19.25
C TRP A 27 -3.27 -19.27 18.11
N GLY A 28 -2.65 -19.68 17.00
CA GLY A 28 -3.38 -20.31 15.88
C GLY A 28 -4.27 -19.37 15.06
N LEU A 29 -4.50 -18.14 15.51
CA LEU A 29 -5.33 -17.11 14.85
C LEU A 29 -5.00 -16.85 13.38
N SER A 30 -3.73 -17.06 13.04
CA SER A 30 -3.24 -16.84 11.68
C SER A 30 -3.34 -18.08 10.78
N ALA A 31 -3.51 -19.27 11.37
CA ALA A 31 -3.69 -20.54 10.66
C ALA A 31 -5.14 -20.75 10.18
N ASP A 32 -6.12 -20.10 10.82
CA ASP A 32 -7.54 -20.15 10.43
C ASP A 32 -7.90 -19.20 9.28
N ILE A 33 -6.96 -18.34 8.87
CA ILE A 33 -7.14 -17.44 7.72
C ILE A 33 -7.05 -18.29 6.44
N SER A 34 -8.21 -18.60 5.85
CA SER A 34 -8.28 -19.33 4.58
C SER A 34 -7.44 -18.61 3.52
N LEU A 35 -6.44 -19.30 2.97
CA LEU A 35 -5.72 -18.81 1.78
C LEU A 35 -6.75 -18.57 0.68
N GLN A 36 -6.75 -17.36 0.12
CA GLN A 36 -7.73 -16.96 -0.87
C GLN A 36 -7.68 -17.93 -2.06
N GLU A 37 -8.84 -18.43 -2.50
CA GLU A 37 -9.04 -19.47 -3.54
C GLU A 37 -8.51 -19.09 -4.95
N GLY A 38 -7.76 -18.01 -5.09
CA GLY A 38 -7.11 -17.57 -6.33
C GLY A 38 -5.64 -17.20 -6.15
N SER A 39 -4.95 -17.76 -5.16
CA SER A 39 -3.51 -17.55 -4.97
C SER A 39 -2.70 -18.40 -5.96
N LEU A 40 -1.56 -17.86 -6.44
CA LEU A 40 -0.60 -18.65 -7.21
C LEU A 40 -0.26 -19.91 -6.37
N PRO A 41 -0.33 -21.14 -6.92
CA PRO A 41 -0.06 -22.33 -6.13
C PRO A 41 1.39 -22.40 -5.63
N LEU A 42 2.29 -21.61 -6.22
CA LEU A 42 3.61 -21.33 -5.64
C LEU A 42 3.50 -20.83 -4.18
N PHE A 43 2.53 -19.97 -3.86
CA PHE A 43 2.29 -19.54 -2.48
C PHE A 43 1.73 -20.69 -1.63
N GLY A 44 0.82 -21.50 -2.16
CA GLY A 44 0.28 -22.67 -1.47
C GLY A 44 1.32 -23.75 -1.13
N THR A 45 2.41 -23.87 -1.91
CA THR A 45 3.51 -24.82 -1.62
C THR A 45 4.43 -24.37 -0.49
N ILE A 46 4.42 -23.07 -0.14
CA ILE A 46 5.27 -22.52 0.91
C ILE A 46 4.58 -22.75 2.26
N PRO A 47 5.25 -23.37 3.25
CA PRO A 47 4.68 -23.53 4.59
C PRO A 47 4.27 -22.19 5.20
N PHE A 48 3.16 -22.18 5.94
CA PHE A 48 2.58 -20.96 6.51
C PHE A 48 3.60 -20.08 7.26
N LEU A 49 4.46 -20.67 8.09
CA LEU A 49 5.52 -19.95 8.80
C LEU A 49 6.43 -19.18 7.83
N TRP A 50 6.85 -19.79 6.72
CA TRP A 50 7.69 -19.14 5.72
C TRP A 50 6.93 -18.04 4.97
N GLN A 51 5.64 -18.21 4.70
CA GLN A 51 4.82 -17.14 4.12
C GLN A 51 4.78 -15.91 5.04
N THR A 52 4.62 -16.11 6.36
CA THR A 52 4.61 -14.99 7.31
C THR A 52 5.98 -14.29 7.41
N VAL A 53 7.07 -15.03 7.34
CA VAL A 53 8.42 -14.45 7.31
C VAL A 53 8.64 -13.64 6.03
N ILE A 54 8.23 -14.17 4.87
CA ILE A 54 8.37 -13.48 3.59
C ILE A 54 7.51 -12.21 3.54
N SER A 55 6.25 -12.28 3.96
CA SER A 55 5.36 -11.10 4.07
C SER A 55 5.97 -10.02 4.96
N PHE A 56 6.55 -10.41 6.10
CA PHE A 56 7.23 -9.46 7.01
C PHE A 56 8.43 -8.80 6.31
N ALA A 57 9.26 -9.59 5.63
CA ALA A 57 10.39 -9.09 4.87
C ALA A 57 9.96 -8.12 3.76
N ILE A 58 8.88 -8.42 3.04
CA ILE A 58 8.30 -7.53 2.02
C ILE A 58 7.87 -6.21 2.67
N GLY A 59 7.19 -6.23 3.81
CA GLY A 59 6.78 -5.03 4.54
C GLY A 59 7.98 -4.16 4.96
N LEU A 60 9.07 -4.77 5.44
CA LEU A 60 10.30 -4.06 5.80
C LEU A 60 11.00 -3.45 4.58
N VAL A 61 11.16 -4.24 3.51
CA VAL A 61 11.77 -3.79 2.24
C VAL A 61 10.94 -2.67 1.62
N ALA A 62 9.61 -2.79 1.59
CA ALA A 62 8.70 -1.76 1.11
C ALA A 62 8.85 -0.47 1.93
N SER A 63 8.90 -0.57 3.25
CA SER A 63 9.12 0.58 4.14
C SER A 63 10.46 1.25 3.88
N PHE A 64 11.54 0.47 3.70
CA PHE A 64 12.87 1.00 3.40
C PHE A 64 12.91 1.72 2.04
N ILE A 65 12.41 1.08 0.99
CA ILE A 65 12.36 1.65 -0.36
C ILE A 65 11.50 2.91 -0.36
N ALA A 66 10.35 2.88 0.31
CA ALA A 66 9.45 4.03 0.44
C ALA A 66 10.17 5.23 1.09
N VAL A 67 10.92 5.02 2.17
CA VAL A 67 11.70 6.09 2.83
C VAL A 67 12.76 6.65 1.90
N ARG A 68 13.47 5.79 1.14
CA ARG A 68 14.46 6.23 0.15
C ARG A 68 13.83 6.99 -1.01
N PHE A 69 12.68 6.56 -1.50
CA PHE A 69 11.86 7.27 -2.49
C PHE A 69 11.48 8.68 -1.99
N SER A 70 10.99 8.76 -0.75
CA SER A 70 10.62 10.03 -0.13
C SER A 70 11.81 10.98 0.02
N ALA A 71 12.98 10.45 0.39
CA ALA A 71 14.21 11.22 0.46
C ALA A 71 14.68 11.73 -0.91
N PHE A 72 14.59 10.89 -1.95
CA PHE A 72 15.00 11.25 -3.30
C PHE A 72 14.16 12.38 -3.90
N TYR A 73 12.83 12.31 -3.72
CA TYR A 73 11.91 13.34 -4.20
C TYR A 73 11.73 14.52 -3.23
N LEU A 74 12.49 14.53 -2.12
CA LEU A 74 12.39 15.53 -1.05
C LEU A 74 10.95 15.75 -0.58
N LEU A 75 10.16 14.68 -0.50
CA LEU A 75 8.77 14.73 -0.05
C LEU A 75 8.75 15.13 1.43
N LEU A 76 9.51 14.42 2.27
CA LEU A 76 9.59 14.70 3.69
C LEU A 76 10.89 15.43 4.04
N HIS A 77 10.81 16.39 4.96
CA HIS A 77 11.99 16.93 5.65
C HIS A 77 12.65 15.85 6.52
N GLU A 78 13.92 16.04 6.89
CA GLU A 78 14.72 15.06 7.66
C GLU A 78 14.02 14.52 8.92
N GLY A 79 13.20 15.33 9.58
CA GLY A 79 12.42 14.92 10.76
C GLY A 79 11.24 13.98 10.47
N GLY A 80 10.73 13.97 9.24
CA GLY A 80 9.55 13.22 8.81
C GLY A 80 9.83 11.79 8.34
N PHE A 81 11.08 11.41 8.05
CA PHE A 81 11.41 10.05 7.61
C PHE A 81 11.17 8.99 8.70
N ARG A 82 11.41 9.34 9.96
CA ARG A 82 11.21 8.43 11.10
C ARG A 82 9.73 8.09 11.34
N PRO A 83 8.80 9.06 11.48
CA PRO A 83 7.39 8.75 11.62
C PRO A 83 6.83 8.04 10.38
N PHE A 84 7.40 8.29 9.19
CA PHE A 84 7.02 7.58 7.98
C PHE A 84 7.40 6.09 8.00
N ALA A 85 8.67 5.79 8.31
CA ALA A 85 9.13 4.42 8.47
C ALA A 85 8.32 3.68 9.55
N PHE A 86 8.08 4.35 10.68
CA PHE A 86 7.24 3.85 11.77
C PHE A 86 5.84 3.48 11.30
N LEU A 87 5.14 4.39 10.61
CA LEU A 87 3.77 4.16 10.15
C LEU A 87 3.71 3.04 9.10
N MET A 88 4.64 3.02 8.14
CA MET A 88 4.70 1.95 7.12
C MET A 88 4.90 0.57 7.76
N ILE A 89 5.87 0.45 8.66
CA ILE A 89 6.16 -0.82 9.35
C ILE A 89 4.96 -1.26 10.18
N LEU A 90 4.37 -0.32 10.94
CA LEU A 90 3.21 -0.59 11.80
C LEU A 90 2.01 -1.05 10.95
N LEU A 91 1.62 -0.27 9.95
CA LEU A 91 0.42 -0.52 9.14
C LEU A 91 0.52 -1.84 8.37
N LEU A 92 1.67 -2.14 7.76
CA LEU A 92 1.83 -3.32 6.92
C LEU A 92 1.97 -4.62 7.72
N ASN A 93 2.36 -4.56 9.00
CA ASN A 93 2.76 -5.75 9.76
C ASN A 93 1.95 -6.02 11.03
N THR A 94 0.92 -5.22 11.32
CA THR A 94 0.06 -5.43 12.51
C THR A 94 -1.31 -5.99 12.17
N HIS A 95 -1.79 -5.84 10.94
CA HIS A 95 -3.07 -6.38 10.52
C HIS A 95 -2.96 -7.88 10.20
N GLN A 96 -3.76 -8.71 10.87
CA GLN A 96 -3.64 -10.19 10.81
C GLN A 96 -3.78 -10.75 9.40
N VAL A 97 -4.70 -10.20 8.59
CA VAL A 97 -4.90 -10.59 7.18
C VAL A 97 -3.64 -10.43 6.34
N PHE A 98 -2.72 -9.53 6.73
CA PHE A 98 -1.48 -9.29 5.99
C PHE A 98 -0.35 -10.23 6.42
N PHE A 99 -0.58 -11.13 7.37
CA PHE A 99 0.45 -12.05 7.86
C PHE A 99 0.82 -13.10 6.81
N PRO A 100 -0.12 -13.88 6.24
CA PRO A 100 0.21 -14.75 5.11
C PRO A 100 0.64 -13.93 3.89
N MET A 101 1.44 -14.56 3.03
CA MET A 101 1.82 -13.97 1.75
C MET A 101 0.64 -14.07 0.78
N GLN A 102 0.11 -12.93 0.37
CA GLN A 102 -1.01 -12.84 -0.56
C GLN A 102 -0.55 -12.32 -1.92
N PRO A 103 -1.32 -12.53 -3.00
CA PRO A 103 -0.93 -12.08 -4.34
C PRO A 103 -0.68 -10.56 -4.43
N TYR A 104 -1.41 -9.76 -3.66
CA TYR A 104 -1.24 -8.29 -3.60
C TYR A 104 -0.04 -7.84 -2.75
N SER A 105 0.59 -8.71 -1.94
CA SER A 105 1.69 -8.33 -1.06
C SER A 105 2.90 -7.82 -1.84
N LEU A 106 3.20 -8.40 -3.00
CA LEU A 106 4.28 -7.93 -3.88
C LEU A 106 3.90 -6.66 -4.67
N SER A 107 2.61 -6.42 -4.89
CA SER A 107 2.12 -5.26 -5.64
C SER A 107 2.44 -3.93 -4.95
N ILE A 108 2.67 -3.90 -3.63
CA ILE A 108 3.09 -2.66 -2.94
C ILE A 108 4.48 -2.19 -3.38
N LEU A 109 5.40 -3.13 -3.64
CA LEU A 109 6.74 -2.79 -4.14
C LEU A 109 6.64 -2.19 -5.54
N LEU A 110 5.82 -2.81 -6.40
CA LEU A 110 5.54 -2.32 -7.74
C LEU A 110 4.83 -0.97 -7.72
N LEU A 111 3.94 -0.72 -6.74
CA LEU A 111 3.29 0.57 -6.54
C LEU A 111 4.31 1.67 -6.17
N ILE A 112 5.25 1.38 -5.25
CA ILE A 112 6.29 2.35 -4.87
C ILE A 112 7.18 2.68 -6.07
N VAL A 113 7.57 1.67 -6.86
CA VAL A 113 8.34 1.86 -8.10
C VAL A 113 7.53 2.65 -9.14
N LEU A 114 6.24 2.37 -9.27
CA LEU A 114 5.32 3.10 -10.14
C LEU A 114 5.33 4.60 -9.80
N PHE A 115 5.16 4.98 -8.53
CA PHE A 115 5.23 6.38 -8.12
C PHE A 115 6.63 6.97 -8.30
N PHE A 116 7.68 6.20 -8.06
CA PHE A 116 9.06 6.62 -8.34
C PHE A 116 9.25 6.97 -9.81
N CYS A 117 8.74 6.16 -10.74
CA CYS A 117 8.81 6.45 -12.16
C CYS A 117 7.91 7.63 -12.56
N LEU A 118 6.68 7.67 -12.05
CA LEU A 118 5.66 8.68 -12.35
C LEU A 118 6.14 10.10 -11.97
N PHE A 119 6.65 10.29 -10.75
CA PHE A 119 7.14 11.60 -10.31
C PHE A 119 8.34 12.07 -11.13
N GLY A 120 9.14 11.13 -11.62
CA GLY A 120 10.26 11.41 -12.51
C GLY A 120 9.86 11.91 -13.91
N THR A 121 8.57 11.99 -14.23
CA THR A 121 8.03 12.49 -15.50
C THR A 121 7.49 13.92 -15.41
N TYR A 122 7.49 14.53 -14.22
CA TYR A 122 6.92 15.86 -14.01
C TYR A 122 7.43 16.90 -15.00
N GLY A 123 6.51 17.57 -15.70
CA GLY A 123 6.77 18.64 -16.67
C GLY A 123 7.48 18.20 -17.95
N ARG A 124 7.54 16.90 -18.24
CA ARG A 124 8.25 16.35 -19.40
C ARG A 124 7.31 15.53 -20.28
N ASN A 125 6.96 16.10 -21.42
CA ASN A 125 5.97 15.53 -22.35
C ASN A 125 6.51 14.45 -23.30
N ASN A 126 7.81 14.15 -23.24
CA ASN A 126 8.44 13.17 -24.14
C ASN A 126 9.46 12.31 -23.39
N ILE A 127 8.96 11.37 -22.57
CA ILE A 127 9.80 10.36 -21.91
C ILE A 127 9.12 8.97 -21.98
N PRO A 128 9.03 8.38 -23.18
CA PRO A 128 8.40 7.08 -23.34
C PRO A 128 9.00 5.97 -22.45
N PRO A 129 10.33 5.89 -22.18
CA PRO A 129 10.87 4.81 -21.34
C PRO A 129 10.34 4.80 -19.90
N LYS A 130 10.17 5.98 -19.28
CA LYS A 130 9.63 6.05 -17.92
C LYS A 130 8.15 5.70 -17.89
N MET A 131 7.40 6.07 -18.93
CA MET A 131 5.97 5.75 -19.05
C MET A 131 5.74 4.27 -19.32
N LEU A 132 6.63 3.64 -20.10
CA LEU A 132 6.68 2.20 -20.27
C LEU A 132 6.88 1.51 -18.93
N ASN A 133 7.84 1.97 -18.10
CA ASN A 133 8.05 1.40 -16.76
C ASN A 133 6.82 1.55 -15.86
N VAL A 134 6.14 2.70 -15.91
CA VAL A 134 4.88 2.92 -15.16
C VAL A 134 3.81 1.90 -15.60
N GLY A 135 3.61 1.73 -16.91
CA GLY A 135 2.69 0.73 -17.45
C GLY A 135 3.08 -0.69 -17.05
N PHE A 136 4.36 -1.01 -17.14
CA PHE A 136 4.93 -2.30 -16.78
C PHE A 136 4.69 -2.65 -15.31
N CYS A 137 4.83 -1.69 -14.39
CA CYS A 137 4.50 -1.91 -12.98
C CYS A 137 3.01 -2.26 -12.77
N VAL A 138 2.09 -1.58 -13.48
CA VAL A 138 0.65 -1.89 -13.40
C VAL A 138 0.36 -3.27 -14.01
N GLY A 139 0.91 -3.56 -15.19
CA GLY A 139 0.71 -4.82 -15.89
C GLY A 139 1.26 -6.01 -15.11
N LEU A 140 2.48 -5.88 -14.54
CA LEU A 140 3.07 -6.93 -13.73
C LEU A 140 2.31 -7.12 -12.41
N SER A 141 1.84 -6.02 -11.79
CA SER A 141 0.95 -6.11 -10.63
C SER A 141 -0.34 -6.85 -10.98
N ALA A 142 -0.85 -6.69 -12.20
CA ALA A 142 -2.10 -7.32 -12.65
C ALA A 142 -1.96 -8.82 -12.89
N VAL A 143 -0.78 -9.26 -13.35
CA VAL A 143 -0.46 -10.69 -13.43
C VAL A 143 -0.49 -11.33 -12.04
N LEU A 144 0.03 -10.63 -11.02
CA LEU A 144 0.02 -11.10 -9.64
C LEU A 144 -1.39 -11.01 -9.02
N TRP A 145 -2.09 -9.89 -9.23
CA TRP A 145 -3.38 -9.58 -8.64
C TRP A 145 -4.17 -8.65 -9.58
N SER A 146 -5.10 -9.23 -10.33
CA SER A 146 -5.80 -8.58 -11.43
C SER A 146 -6.52 -7.27 -11.09
N PRO A 147 -7.06 -7.05 -9.86
CA PRO A 147 -7.67 -5.77 -9.49
C PRO A 147 -6.73 -4.57 -9.61
N SER A 148 -5.41 -4.77 -9.64
CA SER A 148 -4.47 -3.67 -9.89
C SER A 148 -4.62 -3.04 -11.28
N LEU A 149 -5.28 -3.69 -12.24
CA LEU A 149 -5.64 -3.07 -13.54
C LEU A 149 -6.49 -1.81 -13.35
N LEU A 150 -7.25 -1.73 -12.27
CA LEU A 150 -8.04 -0.54 -11.93
C LEU A 150 -7.17 0.66 -11.55
N LEU A 151 -5.86 0.47 -11.33
CA LEU A 151 -4.92 1.57 -11.20
C LEU A 151 -4.62 2.25 -12.55
N ALA A 152 -4.82 1.57 -13.68
CA ALA A 152 -4.56 2.13 -15.00
C ALA A 152 -5.34 3.44 -15.30
N PRO A 153 -6.67 3.51 -15.15
CA PRO A 153 -7.40 4.78 -15.35
C PRO A 153 -6.92 5.88 -14.40
N PHE A 154 -6.57 5.53 -13.16
CA PHE A 154 -6.01 6.47 -12.22
C PHE A 154 -4.64 7.02 -12.67
N VAL A 155 -3.75 6.17 -13.16
CA VAL A 155 -2.44 6.58 -13.70
C VAL A 155 -2.58 7.55 -14.88
N LEU A 156 -3.59 7.34 -15.75
CA LEU A 156 -3.87 8.28 -16.84
C LEU A 156 -4.26 9.67 -16.32
N ILE A 157 -5.09 9.74 -15.27
CA ILE A 157 -5.39 11.02 -14.59
C ILE A 157 -4.12 11.63 -14.02
N GLN A 158 -3.21 10.81 -13.48
CA GLN A 158 -1.93 11.30 -12.97
C GLN A 158 -1.00 11.86 -14.05
N PHE A 159 -1.05 11.37 -15.29
CA PHE A 159 -0.28 11.96 -16.40
C PHE A 159 -0.69 13.40 -16.68
N TYR A 160 -1.99 13.69 -16.56
CA TYR A 160 -2.50 15.05 -16.66
C TYR A 160 -1.96 15.91 -15.51
N LEU A 161 -2.06 15.45 -14.26
CA LEU A 161 -1.57 16.16 -13.08
C LEU A 161 -0.05 16.43 -13.13
N MET A 162 0.73 15.46 -13.62
CA MET A 162 2.18 15.58 -13.77
C MET A 162 2.60 16.42 -14.98
N LYS A 163 1.66 16.93 -15.78
CA LYS A 163 1.93 17.63 -17.05
C LYS A 163 2.88 16.81 -17.93
N SER A 164 2.55 15.53 -18.11
CA SER A 164 3.34 14.59 -18.90
C SER A 164 2.48 13.84 -19.93
N LEU A 165 1.22 14.24 -20.10
CA LEU A 165 0.30 13.67 -21.07
C LEU A 165 0.77 14.01 -22.50
N SER A 166 1.12 12.98 -23.27
CA SER A 166 1.38 13.07 -24.70
C SER A 166 1.05 11.75 -25.38
N PHE A 167 0.77 11.79 -26.69
CA PHE A 167 0.43 10.58 -27.44
C PHE A 167 1.52 9.49 -27.38
N LYS A 168 2.79 9.89 -27.48
CA LYS A 168 3.94 8.96 -27.34
C LYS A 168 4.00 8.33 -25.95
N ASN A 169 3.76 9.12 -24.91
CA ASN A 169 3.75 8.64 -23.53
C ASN A 169 2.57 7.69 -23.26
N LEU A 170 1.40 7.96 -23.85
CA LEU A 170 0.23 7.07 -23.77
C LEU A 170 0.50 5.72 -24.44
N ILE A 171 1.05 5.71 -25.66
CA ILE A 171 1.42 4.46 -26.34
C ILE A 171 2.43 3.67 -25.51
N ALA A 172 3.47 4.33 -25.01
CA ALA A 172 4.48 3.67 -24.19
C ALA A 172 3.87 3.07 -22.90
N PHE A 173 2.95 3.78 -22.25
CA PHE A 173 2.22 3.28 -21.09
C PHE A 173 1.39 2.03 -21.42
N PHE A 174 0.56 2.06 -22.47
CA PHE A 174 -0.25 0.91 -22.84
C PHE A 174 0.60 -0.28 -23.30
N PHE A 175 1.70 -0.02 -24.01
CA PHE A 175 2.66 -1.07 -24.36
C PHE A 175 3.29 -1.69 -23.11
N GLY A 176 3.71 -0.86 -22.15
CA GLY A 176 4.20 -1.31 -20.85
C GLY A 176 3.16 -2.11 -20.07
N LEU A 177 1.89 -1.67 -20.08
CA LEU A 177 0.77 -2.35 -19.40
C LEU A 177 0.51 -3.75 -19.98
N LEU A 178 0.49 -3.86 -21.32
CA LEU A 178 0.16 -5.09 -22.01
C LEU A 178 1.32 -6.09 -22.03
N LEU A 179 2.58 -5.63 -21.99
CA LEU A 179 3.75 -6.49 -22.14
C LEU A 179 3.85 -7.59 -21.06
N PRO A 180 3.71 -7.30 -19.75
CA PRO A 180 3.67 -8.34 -18.72
C PRO A 180 2.48 -9.29 -18.89
N LEU A 181 1.31 -8.77 -19.24
CA LEU A 181 0.12 -9.59 -19.42
C LEU A 181 0.32 -10.56 -20.58
N TRP A 182 0.86 -10.08 -21.69
CA TRP A 182 1.05 -10.88 -22.90
C TRP A 182 2.21 -11.86 -22.79
N CYS A 183 3.25 -11.55 -22.02
CA CYS A 183 4.36 -12.47 -21.79
C CYS A 183 4.07 -13.47 -20.66
N CYS A 184 3.59 -13.01 -19.50
CA CYS A 184 3.47 -13.85 -18.31
C CYS A 184 2.20 -14.71 -18.29
N LEU A 185 1.05 -14.24 -18.80
CA LEU A 185 -0.17 -15.05 -18.77
C LEU A 185 -0.05 -16.32 -19.64
N PRO A 186 0.47 -16.28 -20.88
CA PRO A 186 0.66 -17.51 -21.65
C PRO A 186 1.68 -18.44 -21.01
N LEU A 187 2.74 -17.91 -20.40
CA LEU A 187 3.71 -18.73 -19.66
C LEU A 187 3.07 -19.45 -18.46
N LEU A 188 2.16 -18.79 -17.75
CA LEU A 188 1.41 -19.41 -16.66
C LEU A 188 0.48 -20.52 -17.17
N VAL A 189 -0.24 -20.28 -18.27
CA VAL A 189 -1.08 -21.29 -18.93
C VAL A 189 -0.24 -22.50 -19.36
N LEU A 190 0.89 -22.27 -20.02
CA LEU A 190 1.83 -23.33 -20.43
C LEU A 190 2.42 -24.10 -19.25
N ALA A 191 2.57 -23.45 -18.09
CA ALA A 191 3.01 -24.09 -16.85
C ALA A 191 1.88 -24.85 -16.11
N GLY A 192 0.71 -24.99 -16.72
CA GLY A 192 -0.45 -25.69 -16.14
C GLY A 192 -1.20 -24.88 -15.07
N GLN A 193 -1.01 -23.55 -15.03
CA GLN A 193 -1.59 -22.65 -14.02
C GLN A 193 -2.88 -21.97 -14.49
N GLU A 194 -3.68 -22.67 -15.29
CA GLU A 194 -4.89 -22.12 -15.93
C GLU A 194 -5.93 -21.68 -14.90
N GLN A 195 -6.15 -22.47 -13.86
CA GLN A 195 -7.12 -22.19 -12.82
C GLN A 195 -6.80 -20.88 -12.07
N PHE A 196 -5.52 -20.66 -11.72
CA PHE A 196 -5.08 -19.40 -11.13
C PHE A 196 -5.37 -18.21 -12.04
N VAL A 197 -5.09 -18.31 -13.34
CA VAL A 197 -5.33 -17.22 -14.30
C VAL A 197 -6.82 -16.90 -14.38
N ILE A 198 -7.68 -17.92 -14.44
CA ILE A 198 -9.13 -17.76 -14.47
C ILE A 198 -9.62 -17.12 -13.18
N ASP A 199 -9.28 -17.69 -12.02
CA ASP A 199 -9.74 -17.21 -10.72
C ASP A 199 -9.28 -15.78 -10.47
N ASN A 200 -8.01 -15.47 -10.75
CA ASN A 200 -7.47 -14.12 -10.63
C ASN A 200 -8.24 -13.15 -11.54
N MET A 201 -8.51 -13.48 -12.80
CA MET A 201 -9.27 -12.60 -13.70
C MET A 201 -10.74 -12.45 -13.30
N THR A 202 -11.36 -13.48 -12.71
CA THR A 202 -12.75 -13.39 -12.21
C THR A 202 -12.89 -12.44 -11.02
N LEU A 203 -11.80 -12.10 -10.31
CA LEU A 203 -11.84 -11.06 -9.26
C LEU A 203 -12.31 -9.71 -9.83
N LEU A 204 -11.97 -9.40 -11.09
CA LEU A 204 -12.40 -8.17 -11.76
C LEU A 204 -13.89 -8.16 -12.10
N THR A 205 -14.59 -9.29 -12.06
CA THR A 205 -16.05 -9.32 -12.30
C THR A 205 -16.85 -9.19 -11.00
N ARG A 206 -16.21 -9.32 -9.84
CA ARG A 206 -16.85 -9.28 -8.51
C ARG A 206 -16.98 -7.85 -7.99
N TRP A 207 -17.76 -7.04 -8.69
CA TRP A 207 -18.14 -5.69 -8.24
C TRP A 207 -19.34 -5.72 -7.32
N GLY A 208 -19.39 -4.80 -6.36
CA GLY A 208 -20.60 -4.55 -5.60
C GLY A 208 -20.32 -3.76 -4.34
N PHE A 209 -21.19 -2.82 -4.01
CA PHE A 209 -21.16 -2.13 -2.71
C PHE A 209 -21.58 -3.02 -1.54
N SER A 210 -21.64 -4.34 -1.74
CA SER A 210 -22.03 -5.31 -0.75
C SER A 210 -20.90 -5.56 0.24
N TYR A 211 -20.47 -4.52 0.96
CA TYR A 211 -20.12 -4.76 2.34
C TYR A 211 -21.38 -5.34 2.98
N ARG A 212 -21.35 -6.62 3.34
CA ARG A 212 -22.36 -7.17 4.22
C ARG A 212 -22.10 -6.55 5.59
N ILE A 213 -22.53 -5.30 5.77
CA ILE A 213 -22.43 -4.55 7.04
C ILE A 213 -23.09 -5.35 8.17
N SER A 214 -24.08 -6.20 7.85
CA SER A 214 -24.74 -7.11 8.78
C SER A 214 -23.92 -8.35 9.18
N GLN A 215 -22.83 -8.67 8.48
CA GLN A 215 -21.95 -9.82 8.75
C GLN A 215 -20.51 -9.43 9.07
N MET A 216 -20.11 -8.18 8.83
CA MET A 216 -18.82 -7.68 9.33
C MET A 216 -18.87 -7.66 10.85
N THR A 217 -17.93 -8.37 11.46
CA THR A 217 -17.60 -8.10 12.85
C THR A 217 -17.15 -6.64 12.95
N ALA A 218 -17.53 -5.93 14.02
CA ALA A 218 -17.14 -4.53 14.23
C ALA A 218 -15.60 -4.32 14.14
N TRP A 219 -14.85 -5.42 14.29
CA TRP A 219 -13.40 -5.49 14.32
C TRP A 219 -12.76 -5.49 12.91
N GLU A 220 -13.37 -6.16 11.93
CA GLU A 220 -12.90 -6.16 10.52
C GLU A 220 -12.91 -4.75 9.90
N GLY A 221 -13.84 -3.89 10.34
CA GLY A 221 -13.96 -2.51 9.86
C GLY A 221 -13.00 -1.51 10.51
N LEU A 222 -12.33 -1.87 11.60
CA LEU A 222 -11.56 -0.92 12.40
C LEU A 222 -10.31 -0.44 11.67
N TYR A 223 -9.56 -1.34 11.04
CA TYR A 223 -8.36 -0.99 10.28
C TYR A 223 -8.65 -0.05 9.08
N PRO A 224 -9.57 -0.37 8.15
CA PRO A 224 -9.89 0.54 7.05
C PRO A 224 -10.49 1.87 7.55
N ALA A 225 -11.26 1.87 8.66
CA ALA A 225 -11.75 3.10 9.28
C ALA A 225 -10.61 3.97 9.80
N LEU A 226 -9.62 3.38 10.48
CA LEU A 226 -8.45 4.09 10.98
C LEU A 226 -7.62 4.69 9.84
N LEU A 227 -7.41 3.91 8.78
CA LEU A 227 -6.71 4.36 7.58
C LEU A 227 -7.47 5.52 6.89
N SER A 228 -8.80 5.47 6.88
CA SER A 228 -9.67 6.54 6.39
C SER A 228 -9.61 7.79 7.27
N VAL A 229 -9.58 7.65 8.59
CA VAL A 229 -9.40 8.78 9.53
C VAL A 229 -8.04 9.44 9.33
N LEU A 230 -6.96 8.65 9.22
CA LEU A 230 -5.62 9.17 8.91
C LEU A 230 -5.59 9.90 7.57
N TYR A 231 -6.29 9.37 6.57
CA TYR A 231 -6.46 10.02 5.28
C TYR A 231 -7.21 11.36 5.40
N LEU A 232 -8.31 11.43 6.15
CA LEU A 232 -9.08 12.67 6.33
C LEU A 232 -8.27 13.74 7.07
N ILE A 233 -7.57 13.37 8.15
CA ILE A 233 -6.69 14.29 8.88
C ILE A 233 -5.60 14.82 7.94
N SER A 234 -5.00 13.92 7.16
CA SER A 234 -3.99 14.24 6.16
C SER A 234 -4.50 15.18 5.07
N PHE A 235 -5.72 14.95 4.58
CA PHE A 235 -6.39 15.79 3.60
C PHE A 235 -6.57 17.21 4.13
N VAL A 236 -7.14 17.36 5.33
CA VAL A 236 -7.34 18.66 5.97
C VAL A 236 -6.00 19.37 6.17
N HIS A 237 -4.97 18.65 6.63
CA HIS A 237 -3.64 19.20 6.81
C HIS A 237 -3.02 19.72 5.50
N LEU A 238 -3.16 18.97 4.41
CA LEU A 238 -2.68 19.39 3.10
C LEU A 238 -3.38 20.68 2.64
N GLN A 239 -4.70 20.78 2.81
CA GLN A 239 -5.45 21.99 2.45
C GLN A 239 -4.97 23.22 3.23
N LEU A 240 -4.76 23.08 4.54
CA LEU A 240 -4.28 24.17 5.40
C LEU A 240 -2.85 24.63 5.06
N THR A 241 -2.01 23.71 4.58
CA THR A 241 -0.59 23.98 4.29
C THR A 241 -0.29 24.18 2.81
N TYR A 242 -1.30 24.11 1.94
CA TYR A 242 -1.16 24.09 0.49
C TYR A 242 -0.41 25.32 -0.07
N THR A 243 -0.55 26.50 0.51
CA THR A 243 0.12 27.71 0.02
C THR A 243 1.57 27.82 0.45
N SER A 244 1.97 27.12 1.51
CA SER A 244 3.31 27.22 2.10
C SER A 244 4.39 26.42 1.37
N GLU A 245 3.98 25.49 0.50
CA GLU A 245 4.90 24.53 -0.11
C GLU A 245 5.32 24.89 -1.54
N LYS A 246 6.49 24.35 -1.93
CA LYS A 246 6.98 24.42 -3.30
C LYS A 246 5.99 23.77 -4.27
N VAL A 247 5.79 24.40 -5.43
CA VAL A 247 4.84 23.97 -6.47
C VAL A 247 4.94 22.47 -6.79
N ILE A 248 6.15 21.95 -6.95
CA ILE A 248 6.40 20.56 -7.35
C ILE A 248 6.01 19.59 -6.22
N ALA A 249 6.40 19.89 -4.98
CA ALA A 249 6.06 19.06 -3.82
C ALA A 249 4.54 18.95 -3.66
N ARG A 250 3.81 20.06 -3.84
CA ARG A 250 2.34 20.07 -3.78
C ARG A 250 1.69 19.11 -4.77
N ILE A 251 2.22 19.06 -5.99
CA ILE A 251 1.68 18.18 -7.04
C ILE A 251 1.93 16.71 -6.68
N TYR A 252 3.11 16.38 -6.16
CA TYR A 252 3.42 15.02 -5.68
C TYR A 252 2.55 14.61 -4.49
N PHE A 253 2.36 15.50 -3.53
CA PHE A 253 1.49 15.24 -2.39
C PHE A 253 0.04 15.10 -2.79
N PHE A 254 -0.46 15.97 -3.66
CA PHE A 254 -1.81 15.87 -4.19
C PHE A 254 -2.01 14.57 -4.96
N SER A 255 -1.03 14.16 -5.76
CA SER A 255 -1.02 12.87 -6.47
C SER A 255 -1.13 11.67 -5.53
N LEU A 256 -0.32 11.61 -4.46
CA LEU A 256 -0.42 10.57 -3.43
C LEU A 256 -1.75 10.63 -2.67
N LEU A 257 -2.28 11.82 -2.42
CA LEU A 257 -3.57 11.99 -1.74
C LEU A 257 -4.70 11.42 -2.60
N CYS A 258 -4.73 11.74 -3.90
CA CYS A 258 -5.67 11.16 -4.84
C CYS A 258 -5.52 9.64 -4.91
N ALA A 259 -4.29 9.11 -4.83
CA ALA A 259 -4.05 7.67 -4.85
C ALA A 259 -4.62 6.97 -3.61
N GLY A 260 -4.39 7.53 -2.42
CA GLY A 260 -4.95 7.03 -1.18
C GLY A 260 -6.48 7.03 -1.21
N CYS A 261 -7.08 8.13 -1.68
CA CYS A 261 -8.53 8.23 -1.86
C CYS A 261 -9.06 7.18 -2.83
N TYR A 262 -8.43 7.07 -4.00
CA TYR A 262 -8.84 6.15 -5.05
C TYR A 262 -8.81 4.69 -4.58
N MET A 263 -7.76 4.28 -3.86
CA MET A 263 -7.68 2.91 -3.34
C MET A 263 -8.62 2.65 -2.16
N LEU A 264 -8.86 3.63 -1.30
CA LEU A 264 -9.91 3.51 -0.28
C LEU A 264 -11.30 3.37 -0.91
N LEU A 265 -11.60 4.14 -1.96
CA LEU A 265 -12.86 4.00 -2.71
C LEU A 265 -12.97 2.62 -3.37
N LEU A 266 -11.90 2.16 -4.03
CA LEU A 266 -11.89 0.82 -4.63
C LEU A 266 -12.05 -0.29 -3.58
N SER A 267 -11.46 -0.14 -2.39
CA SER A 267 -11.69 -1.10 -1.31
C SER A 267 -13.17 -1.19 -0.92
N ALA A 268 -13.91 -0.08 -1.05
CA ALA A 268 -15.32 -0.04 -0.70
C ALA A 268 -16.26 -0.54 -1.80
N VAL A 269 -15.86 -0.38 -3.06
CA VAL A 269 -16.64 -0.78 -4.24
C VAL A 269 -16.40 -2.26 -4.60
N MET A 270 -15.27 -2.83 -4.17
CA MET A 270 -14.88 -4.22 -4.45
C MET A 270 -14.54 -5.01 -3.18
N PRO A 271 -15.57 -5.52 -2.46
CA PRO A 271 -15.39 -6.32 -1.24
C PRO A 271 -14.42 -7.50 -1.42
N ALA A 272 -14.50 -8.19 -2.56
CA ALA A 272 -13.65 -9.34 -2.89
C ALA A 272 -12.14 -9.01 -3.02
N ALA A 273 -11.81 -7.74 -3.21
CA ALA A 273 -10.45 -7.22 -3.39
C ALA A 273 -10.10 -6.14 -2.34
N SER A 274 -10.95 -5.96 -1.33
CA SER A 274 -10.90 -4.83 -0.41
C SER A 274 -9.61 -4.79 0.39
N GLU A 275 -9.17 -5.94 0.91
CA GLU A 275 -7.95 -6.10 1.69
C GLU A 275 -6.70 -5.67 0.91
N GLY A 276 -6.60 -6.06 -0.36
CA GLY A 276 -5.50 -5.68 -1.23
C GLY A 276 -5.46 -4.17 -1.50
N PHE A 277 -6.61 -3.53 -1.70
CA PHE A 277 -6.66 -2.07 -1.88
C PHE A 277 -6.34 -1.32 -0.59
N VAL A 278 -6.81 -1.80 0.56
CA VAL A 278 -6.43 -1.26 1.88
C VAL A 278 -4.91 -1.41 2.11
N TYR A 279 -4.34 -2.57 1.77
CA TYR A 279 -2.90 -2.83 1.84
C TYR A 279 -2.11 -1.83 1.00
N LEU A 280 -2.51 -1.61 -0.25
CA LEU A 280 -1.85 -0.66 -1.14
C LEU A 280 -2.05 0.80 -0.70
N ALA A 281 -3.19 1.15 -0.09
CA ALA A 281 -3.49 2.50 0.42
C ALA A 281 -2.59 2.91 1.60
N THR A 282 -1.99 1.95 2.31
CA THR A 282 -1.05 2.21 3.41
C THR A 282 0.11 3.11 2.98
N PHE A 283 0.65 2.96 1.77
CA PHE A 283 1.76 3.76 1.27
C PHE A 283 1.41 5.25 1.13
N PRO A 284 0.42 5.67 0.30
CA PRO A 284 0.09 7.08 0.19
C PRO A 284 -0.38 7.69 1.52
N VAL A 285 -1.16 6.95 2.32
CA VAL A 285 -1.68 7.48 3.60
C VAL A 285 -0.57 7.66 4.64
N SER A 286 0.38 6.74 4.73
CA SER A 286 1.51 6.87 5.67
C SER A 286 2.43 8.02 5.32
N VAL A 287 2.65 8.34 4.03
CA VAL A 287 3.44 9.53 3.63
C VAL A 287 2.80 10.80 4.20
N HIS A 288 1.49 10.95 4.03
CA HIS A 288 0.79 12.15 4.49
C HIS A 288 0.64 12.21 6.01
N ALA A 289 0.32 11.09 6.65
CA ALA A 289 0.24 11.01 8.10
C ALA A 289 1.60 11.32 8.75
N ALA A 290 2.71 10.87 8.15
CA ALA A 290 4.04 11.22 8.62
C ALA A 290 4.37 12.71 8.47
N ARG A 291 3.92 13.33 7.37
CA ARG A 291 4.02 14.78 7.17
C ARG A 291 3.25 15.54 8.23
N PHE A 292 2.00 15.15 8.48
CA PHE A 292 1.17 15.75 9.54
C PHE A 292 1.86 15.63 10.91
N LEU A 293 2.32 14.43 11.27
CA LEU A 293 3.05 14.18 12.52
C LEU A 293 4.32 15.04 12.65
N ASN A 294 5.02 15.30 11.55
CA ASN A 294 6.21 16.13 11.54
C ASN A 294 5.88 17.63 11.68
N SER A 295 4.70 18.07 11.24
CA SER A 295 4.24 19.45 11.38
C SER A 295 3.77 19.81 12.79
N LEU A 296 3.39 18.79 13.59
CA LEU A 296 2.89 18.99 14.95
C LEU A 296 4.01 19.41 15.91
N ASN A 297 3.62 20.20 16.92
CA ASN A 297 4.49 20.50 18.05
C ASN A 297 5.02 19.22 18.70
N ARG A 298 6.29 19.23 19.13
CA ARG A 298 6.99 18.04 19.67
C ARG A 298 6.17 17.31 20.76
N ARG A 299 5.48 18.05 21.64
CA ARG A 299 4.61 17.49 22.69
C ARG A 299 3.41 16.74 22.10
N ALA A 300 2.69 17.35 21.16
CA ALA A 300 1.53 16.73 20.50
C ALA A 300 1.93 15.50 19.69
N ALA A 301 3.02 15.58 18.91
CA ALA A 301 3.55 14.45 18.16
C ALA A 301 3.96 13.29 19.09
N ASN A 302 4.57 13.59 20.23
CA ASN A 302 4.97 12.58 21.21
C ASN A 302 3.79 11.92 21.93
N ILE A 303 2.59 12.52 21.92
CA ILE A 303 1.35 11.92 22.44
C ILE A 303 0.65 11.13 21.32
N LEU A 304 0.60 11.69 20.11
CA LEU A 304 -0.12 11.08 19.00
C LEU A 304 0.54 9.79 18.50
N ILE A 305 1.88 9.72 18.46
CA ILE A 305 2.61 8.51 18.05
C ILE A 305 2.26 7.31 18.95
N PRO A 306 2.43 7.36 20.28
CA PRO A 306 2.05 6.25 21.15
C PRO A 306 0.53 6.02 21.17
N PHE A 307 -0.29 7.06 20.97
CA PHE A 307 -1.74 6.87 20.84
C PHE A 307 -2.09 6.07 19.57
N THR A 308 -1.57 6.44 18.40
CA THR A 308 -1.78 5.68 17.16
C THR A 308 -1.28 4.24 17.30
N PHE A 309 -0.12 4.07 17.93
CA PHE A 309 0.40 2.75 18.27
C PHE A 309 -0.55 1.94 19.15
N LEU A 310 -1.07 2.52 20.23
CA LEU A 310 -1.99 1.86 21.15
C LEU A 310 -3.31 1.51 20.47
N VAL A 311 -3.84 2.36 19.60
CA VAL A 311 -5.07 2.08 18.84
C VAL A 311 -4.85 0.93 17.86
N PHE A 312 -3.69 0.85 17.22
CA PHE A 312 -3.37 -0.29 16.35
C PHE A 312 -3.15 -1.58 17.14
N LEU A 313 -2.43 -1.50 18.26
CA LEU A 313 -2.21 -2.66 19.13
C LEU A 313 -3.52 -3.14 19.76
N SER A 314 -4.42 -2.23 20.17
CA SER A 314 -5.74 -2.61 20.64
C SER A 314 -6.58 -3.19 19.52
N SER A 315 -6.51 -2.66 18.29
CA SER A 315 -7.20 -3.28 17.15
C SER A 315 -6.73 -4.70 16.88
N PHE A 316 -5.43 -4.96 16.99
CA PHE A 316 -4.85 -6.28 16.85
C PHE A 316 -5.27 -7.22 17.98
N LEU A 317 -5.21 -6.76 19.25
CA LEU A 317 -5.66 -7.59 20.38
C LEU A 317 -7.15 -7.89 20.27
N LEU A 318 -7.97 -6.90 19.92
CA LEU A 318 -9.42 -7.07 19.80
C LEU A 318 -9.78 -8.00 18.63
N SER A 319 -9.09 -7.92 17.49
CA SER A 319 -9.24 -8.90 16.41
C SER A 319 -8.73 -10.30 16.82
N SER A 320 -7.77 -10.39 17.74
CA SER A 320 -7.20 -11.66 18.21
C SER A 320 -8.06 -12.39 19.24
N PHE A 321 -8.87 -11.68 20.03
CA PHE A 321 -9.59 -12.24 21.19
C PHE A 321 -11.11 -12.31 21.02
N LEU A 322 -11.68 -11.66 20.00
CA LEU A 322 -13.14 -11.58 19.77
C LEU A 322 -13.59 -12.17 18.43
N LEU A 323 -12.70 -12.88 17.74
CA LEU A 323 -13.03 -13.86 16.69
C LEU A 323 -13.22 -15.24 17.34
#